data_AF-A0A225UV13-F1
#
_entry.id   AF-A0A225UV13-F1
#
_cell.length_a   1.000
_cell.length_b   1.000
_cell.length_c   1.000
_cell.angle_alpha   90.00
_cell.angle_beta   90.00
_cell.angle_gamma   90.00
#
_symmetry.space_group_name_H-M   'P 1'
#
loop_
_entity.id
_entity.type
_entity.pdbx_description
1 polymer ?
#
loop_
_entity_poly.entity_id
_entity_poly.type
_entity_poly.pdbx_seq_one_letter_code
_entity_poly.pdbx_strand_id
1 'polypeptide(L)'
;LQYEWFAKWESMRFTPSDAFKAVRLKGTFEQTGPLLSDPALNFWVRYMNEFNRKHPTEKTSLIDTLRQNYHDEAILYMITAAKTEPTTKLTAENLELSLLTKWVLEKKNPAVVARWYDADKTGAIYEKYRAKYISRWSDRA
;
A
#
# COMPACT_ATOMS: atom_id res chain seq x y z
N LEU A 1 2.99 14.57 23.03
CA LEU A 1 1.80 14.18 22.23
C LEU A 1 2.04 12.95 21.33
N GLN A 2 2.66 13.03 20.12
CA GLN A 2 2.78 11.83 19.25
C GLN A 2 3.58 10.66 19.88
N TYR A 3 4.71 10.94 20.51
CA TYR A 3 5.52 9.91 21.19
C TYR A 3 4.80 9.25 22.37
N GLU A 4 3.91 9.96 23.06
CA GLU A 4 3.11 9.41 24.16
C GLU A 4 2.05 8.43 23.63
N TRP A 5 1.44 8.73 22.48
CA TRP A 5 0.55 7.80 21.80
C TRP A 5 1.29 6.54 21.35
N PHE A 6 2.49 6.67 20.80
CA PHE A 6 3.28 5.52 20.36
C PHE A 6 3.70 4.64 21.54
N ALA A 7 4.16 5.25 22.64
CA ALA A 7 4.50 4.53 23.87
C ALA A 7 3.28 3.82 24.48
N LYS A 8 2.10 4.48 24.45
CA LYS A 8 0.85 3.87 24.90
C LYS A 8 0.43 2.69 24.03
N TRP A 9 0.54 2.81 22.71
CA TRP A 9 0.22 1.69 21.80
C TRP A 9 1.20 0.53 21.95
N GLU A 10 2.49 0.83 22.15
CA GLU A 10 3.51 -0.18 22.44
C GLU A 10 3.23 -0.93 23.75
N SER A 11 2.85 -0.24 24.83
CA SER A 11 2.51 -0.90 26.10
C SER A 11 1.24 -1.77 25.99
N MET A 12 0.33 -1.43 25.07
CA MET A 12 -0.83 -2.23 24.71
C MET A 12 -0.51 -3.37 23.73
N ARG A 13 0.74 -3.51 23.29
CA ARG A 13 1.18 -4.44 22.23
C ARG A 13 0.38 -4.28 20.93
N PHE A 14 -0.02 -3.05 20.60
CA PHE A 14 -0.66 -2.77 19.32
C PHE A 14 0.30 -3.08 18.17
N THR A 15 -0.16 -3.89 17.22
CA THR A 15 0.56 -4.05 15.96
C THR A 15 0.31 -2.84 15.06
N PRO A 16 1.10 -2.63 14.00
CA PRO A 16 0.75 -1.65 12.98
C PRO A 16 -0.64 -1.92 12.36
N SER A 17 -1.10 -3.18 12.28
CA SER A 17 -2.45 -3.48 11.79
C SER A 17 -3.54 -2.96 12.74
N ASP A 18 -3.34 -3.11 14.06
CA ASP A 18 -4.27 -2.59 15.07
C ASP A 18 -4.28 -1.05 15.07
N ALA A 19 -3.10 -0.44 14.99
CA ALA A 19 -2.95 1.00 14.87
C ALA A 19 -3.62 1.54 13.61
N PHE A 20 -3.53 0.82 12.47
CA PHE A 20 -4.16 1.22 11.20
C PHE A 20 -5.69 1.31 11.34
N LYS A 21 -6.28 0.33 12.00
CA LYS A 21 -7.73 0.32 12.30
C LYS A 21 -8.10 1.41 13.31
N ALA A 22 -7.23 1.67 14.28
CA ALA A 22 -7.47 2.63 15.36
C ALA A 22 -7.38 4.10 14.91
N VAL A 23 -6.49 4.44 13.97
CA VAL A 23 -6.42 5.80 13.43
C VAL A 23 -7.68 6.19 12.65
N ARG A 24 -8.55 5.21 12.34
CA ARG A 24 -9.83 5.39 11.64
C ARG A 24 -9.66 6.40 10.51
N LEU A 25 -9.00 5.96 9.44
CA LEU A 25 -8.92 6.73 8.19
C LEU A 25 -10.33 7.22 7.89
N LYS A 26 -10.56 8.54 7.96
CA LYS A 26 -11.91 9.11 7.97
C LYS A 26 -12.60 9.00 6.61
N GLY A 27 -11.98 8.34 5.64
CA GLY A 27 -12.49 8.17 4.30
C GLY A 27 -12.71 6.72 3.93
N THR A 28 -13.96 6.36 3.71
CA THR A 28 -14.25 5.52 2.55
C THR A 28 -14.01 6.35 1.28
N PHE A 29 -13.70 5.65 0.18
CA PHE A 29 -13.33 6.17 -1.15
C PHE A 29 -14.16 7.38 -1.64
N GLU A 30 -15.42 7.51 -1.20
CA GLU A 30 -16.34 8.56 -1.65
C GLU A 30 -16.17 9.92 -0.95
N GLN A 31 -15.45 10.03 0.18
CA GLN A 31 -15.59 11.20 1.07
C GLN A 31 -14.33 12.03 1.35
N THR A 32 -13.11 11.63 0.96
CA THR A 32 -11.89 12.32 1.48
C THR A 32 -10.83 12.78 0.48
N GLY A 33 -11.02 12.59 -0.83
CA GLY A 33 -9.88 12.79 -1.75
C GLY A 33 -8.80 11.71 -1.57
N PRO A 34 -7.55 11.93 -2.03
CA PRO A 34 -6.55 10.86 -2.09
C PRO A 34 -6.20 10.37 -0.68
N LEU A 35 -6.48 9.10 -0.37
CA LEU A 35 -6.11 8.44 0.89
C LEU A 35 -4.66 8.73 1.31
N LEU A 36 -3.75 8.87 0.34
CA LEU A 36 -2.34 9.16 0.56
C LEU A 36 -2.04 10.58 1.09
N SER A 37 -3.03 11.47 1.10
CA SER A 37 -2.95 12.79 1.71
C SER A 37 -3.53 12.87 3.13
N ASP A 38 -4.13 11.79 3.64
CA ASP A 38 -4.75 11.79 4.98
C ASP A 38 -3.67 11.94 6.07
N PRO A 39 -3.74 12.98 6.93
CA PRO A 39 -2.83 13.13 8.07
C PRO A 39 -2.83 11.92 9.01
N ALA A 40 -3.93 11.18 9.11
CA ALA A 40 -4.03 9.95 9.89
C ALA A 40 -3.15 8.83 9.30
N LEU A 41 -3.05 8.75 7.97
CA LEU A 41 -2.13 7.81 7.31
C LEU A 41 -0.68 8.17 7.61
N ASN A 42 -0.32 9.46 7.54
CA ASN A 42 1.03 9.92 7.89
C ASN A 42 1.40 9.62 9.35
N PHE A 43 0.46 9.80 10.27
CA PHE A 43 0.64 9.42 11.68
C PHE A 43 0.87 7.92 11.83
N TRP A 44 0.07 7.10 11.13
CA TRP A 44 0.22 5.66 11.12
C TRP A 44 1.56 5.19 10.52
N VAL A 45 2.01 5.76 9.40
CA VAL A 45 3.31 5.42 8.78
C VAL A 45 4.47 5.67 9.74
N ARG A 46 4.42 6.78 10.51
CA ARG A 46 5.42 7.06 11.55
C ARG A 46 5.42 5.99 12.63
N TYR A 47 4.23 5.58 13.10
CA TYR A 47 4.12 4.50 14.07
C TYR A 47 4.67 3.17 13.54
N MET A 48 4.30 2.80 12.31
CA MET A 48 4.80 1.60 11.63
C MET A 48 6.33 1.61 11.54
N ASN A 49 6.94 2.73 11.20
CA ASN A 49 8.40 2.84 11.11
C ASN A 49 9.09 2.64 12.47
N GLU A 50 8.55 3.24 13.54
CA GLU A 50 9.04 3.02 14.91
C GLU A 50 8.86 1.56 15.34
N PHE A 51 7.70 0.97 15.07
CA PHE A 51 7.42 -0.44 15.34
C PHE A 51 8.42 -1.35 14.61
N ASN A 52 8.62 -1.15 13.31
CA ASN A 52 9.54 -1.94 12.49
C ASN A 52 11.01 -1.84 12.97
N ARG A 53 11.39 -0.69 13.54
CA ARG A 53 12.73 -0.46 14.10
C ARG A 53 12.93 -1.26 15.39
N LYS A 54 11.89 -1.33 16.24
CA LYS A 54 11.92 -2.04 17.52
C LYS A 54 11.68 -3.54 17.41
N HIS A 55 10.91 -3.96 16.40
CA HIS A 55 10.49 -5.34 16.16
C HIS A 55 10.97 -5.81 14.77
N PRO A 56 12.29 -6.04 14.58
CA PRO A 56 12.85 -6.28 13.26
C PRO A 56 12.39 -7.59 12.60
N THR A 57 11.86 -8.54 13.40
CA THR A 57 11.31 -9.82 12.95
C THR A 57 9.80 -9.76 12.61
N GLU A 58 9.11 -8.69 12.98
CA GLU A 58 7.65 -8.54 12.84
C GLU A 58 7.27 -7.37 11.92
N LYS A 59 8.20 -6.97 11.04
CA LYS A 59 8.02 -5.80 10.19
C LYS A 59 6.82 -5.95 9.26
N THR A 60 6.13 -4.83 9.03
CA THR A 60 5.15 -4.70 7.95
C THR A 60 5.50 -3.52 7.04
N SER A 61 4.76 -3.36 5.96
CA SER A 61 4.83 -2.21 5.07
C SER A 61 3.45 -1.62 4.85
N LEU A 62 3.39 -0.38 4.35
CA LEU A 62 2.11 0.24 3.95
C LEU A 62 1.34 -0.65 2.97
N ILE A 63 2.02 -1.23 1.98
CA ILE A 63 1.34 -2.09 1.00
C ILE A 63 0.80 -3.37 1.65
N ASP A 64 1.54 -3.98 2.58
CA ASP A 64 1.08 -5.18 3.27
C ASP A 64 -0.15 -4.89 4.13
N THR A 65 -0.14 -3.77 4.86
CA THR A 65 -1.29 -3.34 5.66
C THR A 65 -2.49 -2.97 4.79
N LEU A 66 -2.30 -2.29 3.66
CA LEU A 66 -3.42 -2.01 2.74
C LEU A 66 -4.02 -3.30 2.20
N ARG A 67 -3.22 -4.29 1.80
CA ARG A 67 -3.70 -5.58 1.26
C ARG A 67 -4.35 -6.48 2.31
N GLN A 68 -4.09 -6.24 3.60
CA GLN A 68 -4.82 -6.88 4.70
C GLN A 68 -6.23 -6.31 4.89
N ASN A 69 -6.49 -5.08 4.45
CA ASN A 69 -7.75 -4.36 4.70
C ASN A 69 -8.56 -4.09 3.42
N TYR A 70 -7.93 -4.13 2.26
CA TYR A 70 -8.53 -3.81 0.96
C TYR A 70 -8.12 -4.84 -0.08
N HIS A 71 -9.03 -5.13 -1.01
CA HIS A 71 -8.70 -5.91 -2.19
C HIS A 71 -7.72 -5.14 -3.09
N ASP A 72 -6.86 -5.89 -3.77
CA ASP A 72 -5.84 -5.39 -4.70
C ASP A 72 -6.40 -4.40 -5.75
N GLU A 73 -7.61 -4.64 -6.24
CA GLU A 73 -8.33 -3.76 -7.17
C GLU A 73 -8.64 -2.38 -6.55
N ALA A 74 -9.13 -2.35 -5.32
CA ALA A 74 -9.40 -1.11 -4.60
C ALA A 74 -8.09 -0.32 -4.38
N ILE A 75 -6.99 -1.02 -4.10
CA ILE A 75 -5.67 -0.41 -3.94
C ILE A 75 -5.18 0.20 -5.25
N LEU A 76 -5.40 -0.48 -6.38
CA LEU A 76 -5.11 0.09 -7.71
C LEU A 76 -5.87 1.40 -7.94
N TYR A 77 -7.17 1.45 -7.65
CA TYR A 77 -7.95 2.68 -7.78
C TYR A 77 -7.42 3.81 -6.87
N MET A 78 -7.02 3.49 -5.63
CA MET A 78 -6.40 4.46 -4.72
C MET A 78 -5.09 5.02 -5.28
N ILE A 79 -4.24 4.16 -5.86
CA ILE A 79 -2.99 4.55 -6.50
C ILE A 79 -3.25 5.44 -7.71
N THR A 80 -4.17 5.04 -8.60
CA THR A 80 -4.53 5.81 -9.80
C THR A 80 -5.04 7.19 -9.42
N ALA A 81 -5.96 7.28 -8.45
CA ALA A 81 -6.47 8.57 -7.98
C ALA A 81 -5.38 9.44 -7.36
N ALA A 82 -4.50 8.86 -6.53
CA ALA A 82 -3.42 9.63 -5.91
C ALA A 82 -2.31 10.07 -6.89
N LYS A 83 -2.24 9.47 -8.09
CA LYS A 83 -1.32 9.91 -9.15
C LYS A 83 -1.77 11.18 -9.87
N THR A 84 -3.06 11.54 -9.81
CA THR A 84 -3.56 12.76 -10.46
C THR A 84 -3.19 14.03 -9.69
N GLU A 85 -2.98 13.90 -8.37
CA GLU A 85 -2.61 15.02 -7.51
C GLU A 85 -1.09 15.18 -7.39
N PRO A 86 -0.52 16.35 -7.72
CA PRO A 86 0.94 16.58 -7.67
C PRO A 86 1.56 16.29 -6.30
N THR A 87 0.84 16.55 -5.22
CA THR A 87 1.31 16.37 -3.83
C THR A 87 1.41 14.90 -3.41
N THR A 88 0.64 14.00 -4.02
CA THR A 88 0.63 12.57 -3.68
C THR A 88 1.23 11.67 -4.76
N LYS A 89 1.52 12.21 -5.95
CA LYS A 89 2.00 11.46 -7.10
C LYS A 89 3.21 10.57 -6.80
N LEU A 90 4.27 11.12 -6.19
CA LEU A 90 5.48 10.37 -5.89
C LEU A 90 5.21 9.21 -4.91
N THR A 91 4.39 9.45 -3.89
CA THR A 91 3.98 8.42 -2.93
C THR A 91 3.17 7.33 -3.61
N ALA A 92 2.27 7.70 -4.53
CA ALA A 92 1.46 6.76 -5.29
C ALA A 92 2.31 5.89 -6.24
N GLU A 93 3.32 6.47 -6.90
CA GLU A 93 4.27 5.73 -7.75
C GLU A 93 5.10 4.71 -6.96
N ASN A 94 5.53 5.07 -5.74
CA ASN A 94 6.23 4.16 -4.84
C ASN A 94 5.33 3.03 -4.34
N LEU A 95 4.05 3.34 -4.05
CA LEU A 95 3.08 2.35 -3.62
C LEU A 95 2.73 1.38 -4.75
N GLU A 96 2.58 1.87 -5.98
CA GLU A 96 2.44 1.04 -7.18
C GLU A 96 3.63 0.08 -7.32
N LEU A 97 4.86 0.59 -7.25
CA LEU A 97 6.04 -0.25 -7.36
C LEU A 97 6.05 -1.36 -6.30
N SER A 98 5.63 -1.04 -5.08
CA SER A 98 5.51 -1.99 -3.97
C SER A 98 4.47 -3.07 -4.26
N LEU A 99 3.28 -2.69 -4.74
CA LEU A 99 2.21 -3.62 -5.13
C LEU A 99 2.66 -4.56 -6.25
N LEU A 100 3.24 -4.01 -7.32
CA LEU A 100 3.70 -4.81 -8.46
C LEU A 100 4.80 -5.79 -8.04
N THR A 101 5.73 -5.35 -7.18
CA THR A 101 6.78 -6.22 -6.64
C THR A 101 6.19 -7.36 -5.83
N LYS A 102 5.18 -7.10 -4.99
CA LYS A 102 4.48 -8.14 -4.22
C LYS A 102 3.82 -9.16 -5.15
N TRP A 103 3.07 -8.71 -6.16
CA TRP A 103 2.45 -9.62 -7.13
C TRP A 103 3.47 -10.48 -7.88
N VAL A 104 4.61 -9.90 -8.27
CA VAL A 104 5.67 -10.66 -8.94
C VAL A 104 6.24 -11.73 -8.02
N LEU A 105 6.52 -11.40 -6.75
CA LEU A 105 7.04 -12.35 -5.76
C LEU A 105 6.03 -13.47 -5.46
N GLU A 106 4.75 -13.14 -5.43
CA GLU A 106 3.63 -14.07 -5.26
C GLU A 106 3.31 -14.88 -6.52
N LYS A 107 4.03 -14.63 -7.63
CA LYS A 107 3.74 -15.23 -8.95
C LYS A 107 2.28 -15.08 -9.36
N LYS A 108 1.68 -13.92 -9.09
CA LYS A 108 0.28 -13.66 -9.40
C LYS A 108 0.05 -13.81 -10.90
N ASN A 109 -0.92 -14.62 -11.31
CA ASN A 109 -1.13 -14.91 -12.72
C ASN A 109 -1.43 -13.62 -13.52
N PRO A 110 -0.65 -13.27 -14.56
CA PRO A 110 -0.91 -12.10 -15.39
C PRO A 110 -2.33 -12.03 -15.96
N ALA A 111 -2.96 -13.17 -16.28
CA ALA A 111 -4.35 -13.19 -16.74
C ALA A 111 -5.37 -12.76 -15.67
N VAL A 112 -5.05 -12.94 -14.38
CA VAL A 112 -5.87 -12.42 -13.28
C VAL A 112 -5.68 -10.92 -13.15
N VAL A 113 -4.43 -10.43 -13.22
CA VAL A 113 -4.13 -8.99 -13.13
C VAL A 113 -4.70 -8.23 -14.33
N ALA A 114 -4.75 -8.85 -15.51
CA ALA A 114 -5.36 -8.29 -16.72
C ALA A 114 -6.86 -7.98 -16.54
N ARG A 115 -7.55 -8.57 -15.56
CA ARG A 115 -8.95 -8.21 -15.26
C ARG A 115 -9.08 -6.79 -14.71
N TRP A 116 -7.98 -6.23 -14.18
CA TRP A 116 -7.90 -4.86 -13.69
C TRP A 116 -7.15 -3.94 -14.66
N TYR A 117 -7.08 -4.31 -15.94
CA TYR A 117 -6.43 -3.52 -16.98
C TYR A 117 -6.96 -2.08 -17.02
N ASP A 118 -8.27 -1.91 -16.85
CA ASP A 118 -8.93 -0.60 -16.89
C ASP A 118 -8.86 0.18 -15.57
N ALA A 119 -8.22 -0.34 -14.52
CA ALA A 119 -8.14 0.32 -13.22
C ALA A 119 -7.37 1.65 -13.27
N ASP A 120 -6.47 1.82 -14.24
CA ASP A 120 -5.79 3.09 -14.53
C ASP A 120 -6.26 3.74 -15.85
N LYS A 121 -7.27 3.16 -16.51
CA LYS A 121 -7.82 3.53 -17.83
C LYS A 121 -6.83 3.52 -19.00
N THR A 122 -5.56 3.20 -18.78
CA THR A 122 -4.50 3.28 -19.80
C THR A 122 -3.83 1.94 -20.07
N GLY A 123 -3.98 0.96 -19.17
CA GLY A 123 -3.26 -0.31 -19.20
C GLY A 123 -1.80 -0.21 -18.74
N ALA A 124 -1.31 0.98 -18.38
CA ALA A 124 0.10 1.21 -18.09
C ALA A 124 0.59 0.41 -16.87
N ILE A 125 -0.24 0.30 -15.82
CA ILE A 125 0.07 -0.50 -14.63
C ILE A 125 0.18 -1.99 -15.00
N TYR A 126 -0.73 -2.49 -15.84
CA TYR A 126 -0.70 -3.89 -16.28
C TYR A 126 0.55 -4.18 -17.13
N GLU A 127 0.89 -3.32 -18.09
CA GLU A 127 2.08 -3.52 -18.91
C GLU A 127 3.37 -3.47 -18.08
N LYS A 128 3.45 -2.56 -17.12
CA LYS A 128 4.56 -2.50 -16.16
C LYS A 128 4.66 -3.76 -15.32
N TYR A 129 3.51 -4.29 -14.87
CA TYR A 129 3.46 -5.57 -14.15
C TYR A 129 3.96 -6.72 -15.02
N ARG A 130 3.41 -6.85 -16.23
CA ARG A 130 3.74 -7.89 -17.20
C ARG A 130 5.23 -7.91 -17.51
N ALA A 131 5.83 -6.74 -17.78
CA ALA A 131 7.26 -6.61 -18.02
C ALA A 131 8.11 -7.10 -16.83
N LYS A 132 7.75 -6.69 -15.60
CA LYS A 132 8.43 -7.16 -14.36
C LYS A 132 8.27 -8.67 -14.15
N TYR A 133 7.10 -9.21 -14.42
CA TYR A 133 6.80 -10.62 -14.28
C TYR A 133 7.65 -11.48 -15.24
N ILE A 134 7.67 -11.10 -16.53
CA ILE A 134 8.48 -11.77 -17.57
C ILE A 134 9.96 -11.70 -17.19
N SER A 135 10.48 -10.51 -16.90
CA SER A 135 11.90 -10.34 -16.52
C SER A 135 12.30 -11.19 -15.31
N ARG A 136 11.40 -11.41 -14.34
CA ARG A 136 11.72 -12.15 -13.12
C ARG A 136 11.62 -13.68 -13.27
N TRP A 137 10.79 -14.16 -14.19
CA TRP A 137 10.38 -15.57 -14.24
C TRP A 137 10.52 -16.25 -15.61
N SER A 138 10.65 -15.53 -16.72
CA SER A 138 10.79 -16.11 -18.06
C SER A 138 12.22 -16.56 -18.41
N ASP A 139 13.25 -16.01 -17.78
CA ASP A 139 14.66 -16.46 -17.95
C ASP A 139 15.01 -17.71 -17.12
N ARG A 140 14.00 -18.43 -16.59
CA ARG A 140 14.17 -19.62 -15.75
C ARG A 140 13.51 -20.88 -16.32
N ALA A 141 13.10 -20.84 -17.59
CA ALA A 141 12.54 -21.96 -18.33
C ALA A 141 13.59 -22.60 -19.24
#